data_AF-A0A349GDC0-F1
#
_entry.id   AF-A0A349GDC0-F1
#
_cell.length_a   1.000
_cell.length_b   1.000
_cell.length_c   1.000
_cell.angle_alpha   90.00
_cell.angle_beta   90.00
_cell.angle_gamma   90.00
#
_symmetry.space_group_name_H-M   'P 1'
#
loop_
_entity.id
_entity.type
_entity.pdbx_description
1 polymer ?
#
loop_
_entity_poly.entity_id
_entity_poly.type
_entity_poly.pdbx_seq_one_letter_code
_entity_poly.pdbx_strand_id
1 'polypeptide(L)'
;MRDLDLVWSKIIEQSLIMKSAIESDSFDVFETALNERKSLVDELTKLEVKDRVKFEAYFDRFQEIEKACEIEMARFRDKLQSESLANRKKQHETIKNKQVHDRYQMNLDHSGSSLDSKK
;
A
#
# COMPACT_ATOMS: atom_id res chain seq x y z
N MET A 1 -14.30 -5.02 -34.09
CA MET A 1 -13.27 -4.11 -33.55
C MET A 1 -13.86 -3.47 -32.31
N ARG A 2 -13.23 -3.62 -31.13
CA ARG A 2 -13.59 -2.78 -29.97
C ARG A 2 -13.12 -1.35 -30.25
N ASP A 3 -13.91 -0.39 -29.80
CA ASP A 3 -13.64 1.03 -29.99
C ASP A 3 -12.43 1.46 -29.15
N LEU A 4 -11.48 2.18 -29.75
CA LEU A 4 -10.29 2.69 -29.05
C LEU A 4 -10.71 3.52 -27.82
N ASP A 5 -11.78 4.30 -27.98
CA ASP A 5 -12.37 5.15 -26.95
C ASP A 5 -12.90 4.35 -25.75
N LEU A 6 -13.43 3.15 -26.00
CA LEU A 6 -13.92 2.26 -24.95
C LEU A 6 -12.77 1.69 -24.12
N VAL A 7 -11.66 1.31 -24.76
CA VAL A 7 -10.48 0.78 -24.04
C VAL A 7 -9.87 1.88 -23.19
N TRP A 8 -9.74 3.10 -23.73
CA TRP A 8 -9.27 4.26 -22.98
C TRP A 8 -10.14 4.61 -21.78
N SER A 9 -11.46 4.66 -21.97
CA SER A 9 -12.40 4.95 -20.89
C SER A 9 -12.26 3.95 -19.73
N LYS A 10 -12.07 2.67 -20.04
CA LYS A 10 -11.84 1.63 -19.03
C LYS A 10 -10.51 1.77 -18.31
N ILE A 11 -9.42 2.14 -19.01
CA ILE A 11 -8.13 2.39 -18.34
C ILE A 11 -8.25 3.53 -17.32
N ILE A 12 -8.97 4.60 -17.68
CA ILE A 12 -9.22 5.73 -16.79
C ILE A 12 -10.02 5.27 -15.56
N GLU A 13 -11.11 4.52 -15.79
CA GLU A 13 -11.95 3.96 -14.73
C GLU A 13 -11.13 3.12 -13.74
N GLN A 14 -10.31 2.19 -14.24
CA GLN A 14 -9.47 1.35 -13.39
C GLN A 14 -8.44 2.16 -12.60
N SER A 15 -7.90 3.23 -13.19
CA SER A 15 -6.96 4.12 -12.50
C SER A 15 -7.64 4.88 -11.35
N LEU A 16 -8.91 5.27 -11.51
CA LEU A 16 -9.71 5.89 -10.44
C LEU A 16 -10.04 4.89 -9.33
N ILE A 17 -10.37 3.63 -9.68
CA ILE A 17 -10.59 2.55 -8.72
C ILE A 17 -9.32 2.30 -7.91
N MET A 18 -8.17 2.19 -8.57
CA MET A 18 -6.88 2.04 -7.89
C MET A 18 -6.62 3.18 -6.88
N LYS A 19 -6.88 4.43 -7.26
CA LYS A 19 -6.71 5.59 -6.38
C LYS A 19 -7.63 5.48 -5.14
N SER A 20 -8.91 5.20 -5.36
CA SER A 20 -9.88 5.03 -4.27
C SER A 20 -9.52 3.86 -3.34
N ALA A 21 -9.02 2.76 -3.91
CA ALA A 21 -8.56 1.61 -3.16
C ALA A 21 -7.32 1.91 -2.29
N ILE A 22 -6.39 2.73 -2.78
CA ILE A 22 -5.26 3.26 -2.00
C ILE A 22 -5.76 4.12 -0.83
N GLU A 23 -6.70 5.05 -1.08
CA GLU A 23 -7.25 5.94 -0.06
C GLU A 23 -8.01 5.18 1.05
N SER A 24 -8.59 4.02 0.72
CA SER A 24 -9.36 3.17 1.63
C SER A 24 -8.57 1.98 2.20
N ASP A 25 -7.27 1.88 1.93
CA ASP A 25 -6.40 0.76 2.31
C ASP A 25 -6.95 -0.63 1.86
N SER A 26 -7.68 -0.66 0.74
CA SER A 26 -8.27 -1.88 0.17
C SER A 26 -7.35 -2.51 -0.88
N PHE A 27 -6.38 -3.30 -0.42
CA PHE A 27 -5.34 -3.88 -1.27
C PHE A 27 -5.86 -4.85 -2.33
N ASP A 28 -6.85 -5.68 -2.00
CA ASP A 28 -7.41 -6.65 -2.95
C ASP A 28 -8.05 -5.93 -4.14
N VAL A 29 -8.82 -4.87 -3.86
CA VAL A 29 -9.46 -4.04 -4.90
C VAL A 29 -8.41 -3.32 -5.75
N PHE A 30 -7.34 -2.82 -5.13
CA PHE A 30 -6.22 -2.22 -5.84
C PHE A 30 -5.54 -3.22 -6.78
N GLU A 31 -5.27 -4.45 -6.32
CA GLU A 31 -4.60 -5.47 -7.12
C GLU A 31 -5.45 -5.93 -8.31
N THR A 32 -6.76 -6.14 -8.09
CA THR A 32 -7.70 -6.45 -9.17
C THR A 32 -7.71 -5.33 -10.21
N ALA A 33 -7.87 -4.09 -9.79
CA ALA A 33 -7.92 -2.95 -10.70
C ALA A 33 -6.60 -2.76 -11.47
N LEU A 34 -5.46 -2.98 -10.81
CA LEU A 34 -4.14 -2.95 -11.46
C LEU A 34 -4.01 -4.01 -12.54
N ASN A 35 -4.45 -5.24 -12.27
CA ASN A 35 -4.38 -6.34 -13.22
C ASN A 35 -5.32 -6.12 -14.42
N GLU A 36 -6.52 -5.62 -14.17
CA GLU A 36 -7.46 -5.23 -15.23
C GLU A 36 -6.90 -4.10 -16.09
N ARG A 37 -6.30 -3.08 -15.48
CA ARG A 37 -5.63 -1.97 -16.19
C ARG A 37 -4.49 -2.48 -17.08
N LYS A 38 -3.64 -3.38 -16.59
CA LYS A 38 -2.55 -3.99 -17.38
C LYS A 38 -3.08 -4.74 -18.59
N SER A 39 -4.13 -5.55 -18.40
CA SER A 39 -4.78 -6.27 -19.49
C SER A 39 -5.31 -5.33 -20.59
N LEU A 40 -5.90 -4.19 -20.19
CA LEU A 40 -6.40 -3.18 -21.12
C LEU A 40 -5.27 -2.46 -21.88
N VAL A 41 -4.13 -2.19 -21.22
CA VAL A 41 -2.94 -1.62 -21.88
C VAL A 41 -2.36 -2.61 -22.89
N ASP A 42 -2.27 -3.89 -22.53
CA ASP A 42 -1.84 -4.96 -23.44
C ASP A 42 -2.82 -5.14 -24.62
N GLU A 43 -4.12 -4.89 -24.42
CA GLU A 43 -5.11 -4.88 -25.50
C GLU A 43 -4.90 -3.67 -26.42
N LEU A 44 -4.57 -2.49 -25.86
CA LEU A 44 -4.26 -1.27 -26.60
C LEU A 44 -3.03 -1.42 -27.50
N THR A 45 -1.98 -2.08 -27.02
CA THR A 45 -0.78 -2.34 -27.84
C THR A 45 -1.04 -3.30 -29.00
N LYS A 46 -2.08 -4.13 -28.92
CA LYS A 46 -2.51 -5.06 -29.98
C LYS A 46 -3.49 -4.45 -30.97
N LEU A 47 -4.08 -3.29 -30.66
CA LEU A 47 -5.00 -2.61 -31.57
C LEU A 47 -4.22 -1.98 -32.73
N GLU A 48 -4.58 -2.35 -33.94
CA GLU A 48 -4.02 -1.76 -35.16
C GLU A 48 -4.53 -0.32 -35.31
N VAL A 49 -3.68 0.63 -34.93
CA VAL A 49 -4.01 2.06 -34.96
C VAL A 49 -4.03 2.55 -36.40
N LYS A 50 -5.21 2.68 -36.98
CA LYS A 50 -5.38 3.23 -38.34
C LYS A 50 -5.24 4.76 -38.40
N ASP A 51 -5.34 5.44 -37.26
CA ASP A 51 -5.31 6.90 -37.15
C ASP A 51 -4.25 7.35 -36.12
N ARG A 52 -3.04 7.64 -36.59
CA ARG A 52 -1.88 7.99 -35.75
C ARG A 52 -2.11 9.25 -34.90
N VAL A 53 -2.84 10.24 -35.43
CA VAL A 53 -3.06 11.52 -34.75
C VAL A 53 -3.93 11.34 -33.51
N LYS A 54 -4.98 10.51 -33.62
CA LYS A 54 -5.80 10.16 -32.45
C LYS A 54 -4.99 9.40 -31.41
N PHE A 55 -4.14 8.48 -31.84
CA PHE A 55 -3.32 7.69 -30.92
C PHE A 55 -2.30 8.52 -30.16
N GLU A 56 -1.63 9.48 -30.80
CA GLU A 56 -0.72 10.41 -30.09
C GLU A 56 -1.46 11.21 -29.01
N ALA A 57 -2.63 11.77 -29.34
CA ALA A 57 -3.45 12.50 -28.36
C ALA A 57 -3.90 11.63 -27.18
N TYR A 58 -4.22 10.36 -27.43
CA TYR A 58 -4.55 9.41 -26.36
C TYR A 58 -3.33 8.97 -25.56
N PHE A 59 -2.17 8.82 -26.21
CA PHE A 59 -0.92 8.41 -25.58
C PHE A 59 -0.40 9.49 -24.63
N ASP A 60 -0.45 10.76 -25.00
CA ASP A 60 -0.08 11.86 -24.10
C ASP A 60 -0.95 11.85 -22.85
N ARG A 61 -2.26 11.69 -23.03
CA ARG A 61 -3.22 11.60 -21.92
C ARG A 61 -3.00 10.37 -21.05
N PHE A 62 -2.57 9.26 -21.62
CA PHE A 62 -2.17 8.07 -20.87
C PHE A 62 -0.92 8.31 -20.04
N GLN A 63 0.11 8.91 -20.61
CA GLN A 63 1.35 9.20 -19.90
C GLN A 63 1.10 10.13 -18.71
N GLU A 64 0.22 11.11 -18.84
CA GLU A 64 -0.20 11.96 -17.72
C GLU A 64 -0.86 11.15 -16.60
N ILE A 65 -1.78 10.26 -16.95
CA ILE A 65 -2.48 9.41 -15.98
C ILE A 65 -1.53 8.40 -15.34
N GLU A 66 -0.65 7.80 -16.13
CA GLU A 66 0.35 6.85 -15.65
C GLU A 66 1.30 7.50 -14.66
N LYS A 67 1.78 8.71 -14.98
CA LYS A 67 2.60 9.50 -14.07
C LYS A 67 1.87 9.85 -12.77
N ALA A 68 0.58 10.18 -12.84
CA ALA A 68 -0.24 10.41 -11.65
C ALA A 68 -0.39 9.13 -10.81
N CYS A 69 -0.63 7.98 -11.43
CA CYS A 69 -0.68 6.70 -10.75
C CYS A 69 0.67 6.33 -10.10
N GLU A 70 1.80 6.59 -10.75
CA GLU A 70 3.13 6.35 -10.18
C GLU A 70 3.38 7.18 -8.92
N ILE A 71 2.98 8.44 -8.93
CA ILE A 71 3.07 9.33 -7.76
C ILE A 71 2.26 8.79 -6.59
N GLU A 72 1.01 8.37 -6.82
CA GLU A 72 0.17 7.84 -5.75
C GLU A 72 0.67 6.48 -5.24
N MET A 73 1.17 5.61 -6.13
CA MET A 73 1.82 4.36 -5.72
C MET A 73 3.08 4.60 -4.88
N ALA A 74 3.87 5.63 -5.20
CA ALA A 74 5.04 6.00 -4.41
C ALA A 74 4.64 6.46 -3.00
N ARG A 75 3.65 7.34 -2.89
CA ARG A 75 3.09 7.79 -1.60
C ARG A 75 2.58 6.62 -0.76
N PHE A 76 1.92 5.66 -1.39
CA PHE A 76 1.43 4.49 -0.70
C PHE A 76 2.55 3.60 -0.14
N ARG A 77 3.63 3.39 -0.92
CA ARG A 77 4.82 2.69 -0.42
C ARG A 77 5.44 3.40 0.78
N ASP A 78 5.53 4.72 0.73
CA ASP A 78 6.07 5.52 1.84
C ASP A 78 5.20 5.38 3.09
N LYS A 79 3.86 5.38 2.95
CA LYS A 79 2.93 5.12 4.06
C LYS A 79 3.16 3.74 4.67
N LEU A 80 3.21 2.69 3.86
CA LEU A 80 3.49 1.32 4.31
C LEU A 80 4.83 1.20 5.03
N GLN A 81 5.87 1.85 4.53
CA GLN A 81 7.19 1.82 5.15
C GLN A 81 7.19 2.55 6.50
N SER A 82 6.51 3.70 6.58
CA SER A 82 6.34 4.44 7.83
C SER A 82 5.57 3.64 8.89
N GLU A 83 4.47 3.00 8.51
CA GLU A 83 3.68 2.13 9.40
C GLU A 83 4.48 0.90 9.86
N SER A 84 5.26 0.29 8.96
CA SER A 84 6.16 -0.81 9.30
C SER A 84 7.20 -0.39 10.35
N LEU A 85 7.81 0.78 10.19
CA LEU A 85 8.76 1.34 11.16
C LEU A 85 8.09 1.65 12.50
N ALA A 86 6.89 2.23 12.49
CA ALA A 86 6.12 2.50 13.69
C ALA A 86 5.77 1.21 14.45
N ASN A 87 5.38 0.14 13.73
CA ASN A 87 5.09 -1.16 14.31
C ASN A 87 6.34 -1.83 14.89
N ARG A 88 7.49 -1.77 14.20
CA ARG A 88 8.77 -2.26 14.74
C ARG A 88 9.16 -1.53 16.03
N LYS A 89 8.98 -0.21 16.07
CA LYS A 89 9.24 0.60 17.27
C LYS A 89 8.35 0.17 18.44
N LYS A 90 7.04 0.01 18.20
CA LYS A 90 6.08 -0.47 19.22
C LYS A 90 6.46 -1.86 19.75
N GLN A 91 6.79 -2.80 18.87
CA GLN A 91 7.22 -4.14 19.30
C GLN A 91 8.45 -4.09 20.20
N HIS A 92 9.44 -3.28 19.83
CA HIS A 92 10.65 -3.10 20.62
C HIS A 92 10.37 -2.44 21.98
N GLU A 93 9.46 -1.46 22.04
CA GLU A 93 8.99 -0.85 23.29
C GLU A 93 8.26 -1.88 24.17
N THR A 94 7.38 -2.71 23.60
CA THR A 94 6.70 -3.79 24.34
C THR A 94 7.68 -4.79 24.94
N ILE A 95 8.72 -5.19 24.19
CA ILE A 95 9.78 -6.09 24.69
C ILE A 95 10.54 -5.44 25.85
N LYS A 96 10.93 -4.17 25.71
CA LYS A 96 11.59 -3.43 26.79
C LYS A 96 10.72 -3.31 28.03
N ASN A 97 9.45 -2.96 27.86
CA ASN A 97 8.50 -2.84 28.97
C ASN A 97 8.32 -4.18 29.69
N LYS A 98 8.24 -5.29 28.95
CA LYS A 98 8.21 -6.63 29.53
C LYS A 98 9.47 -6.94 30.33
N GLN A 99 10.66 -6.68 29.78
CA GLN A 99 11.93 -6.89 30.51
C GLN A 99 12.09 -6.00 31.75
N VAL A 100 11.51 -4.80 31.74
CA VAL A 100 11.48 -3.92 32.91
C VAL A 100 10.51 -4.48 33.95
N HIS A 101 9.30 -4.86 33.56
CA HIS A 101 8.30 -5.48 34.43
C HIS A 101 8.85 -6.75 35.09
N ASP A 102 9.44 -7.67 34.32
CA ASP A 102 10.02 -8.92 34.82
C ASP A 102 11.12 -8.65 35.86
N ARG A 103 11.95 -7.62 35.66
CA ARG A 103 12.98 -7.20 36.64
C ARG A 103 12.36 -6.62 37.92
N TYR A 104 11.32 -5.79 37.80
CA TYR A 104 10.60 -5.28 38.97
C TYR A 104 9.95 -6.41 39.77
N GLN A 105 9.33 -7.37 39.09
CA GLN A 105 8.66 -8.51 39.74
C GLN A 105 9.67 -9.42 40.46
N MET A 106 10.80 -9.74 39.82
CA MET A 106 11.89 -10.49 40.47
C MET A 106 12.44 -9.76 41.70
N ASN A 107 12.58 -8.43 41.63
CA ASN A 107 13.04 -7.63 42.76
C ASN A 107 12.01 -7.58 43.90
N LEU A 108 10.71 -7.59 43.61
CA LEU A 108 9.64 -7.67 44.61
C LEU A 108 9.66 -9.02 45.34
N ASP A 109 9.81 -10.12 44.61
CA ASP A 109 9.87 -11.46 45.21
C ASP A 109 11.15 -11.66 46.06
N HIS A 110 12.26 -11.00 45.70
CA HIS A 110 13.51 -11.05 46.48
C HIS A 110 13.55 -10.08 47.68
N SER A 111 12.69 -9.06 47.70
CA SER A 111 12.57 -8.13 48.84
C SER A 111 11.50 -8.54 49.86
N GLY A 112 10.71 -9.59 49.59
CA GLY A 112 9.75 -10.18 50.52
C GLY A 112 10.32 -11.23 51.49
N SER A 113 11.59 -11.61 51.38
CA SER A 113 12.21 -12.69 52.18
C SER A 113 13.08 -12.19 53.34
N SER A 114 12.65 -11.13 54.03
CA SER A 114 13.29 -10.71 55.29
C SER A 114 12.32 -10.03 56.23
N LEU A 115 11.21 -10.70 56.55
CA LEU A 115 10.45 -10.39 57.76
C LEU A 115 10.33 -11.66 58.60
N ASP A 116 11.28 -11.75 59.52
CA ASP A 116 11.07 -12.19 60.90
C ASP A 116 10.86 -13.69 61.14
N SER A 117 11.94 -14.45 61.00
CA SER A 117 12.14 -15.71 61.71
C SER A 117 12.71 -15.47 63.12
N LYS A 118 11.98 -14.76 63.99
CA LYS A 118 12.21 -14.78 65.44
C LYS A 118 10.90 -14.64 66.23
N LYS A 119 10.30 -15.78 66.60
CA LYS A 119 9.52 -15.90 67.84
C LYS A 119 9.48 -17.32 68.35
#